data_AF-A0A947S324-F1
#
_entry.id   AF-A0A947S324-F1
#
_cell.length_a   1.000
_cell.length_b   1.000
_cell.length_c   1.000
_cell.angle_alpha   90.00
_cell.angle_beta   90.00
_cell.angle_gamma   90.00
#
_symmetry.space_group_name_H-M   'P 1'
#
loop_
_entity.id
_entity.type
_entity.pdbx_description
1 polymer ?
#
loop_
_entity_poly.entity_id
_entity_poly.type
_entity_poly.pdbx_seq_one_letter_code
_entity_poly.pdbx_strand_id
1 'polypeptide(L)'
;MEISSNLNFFQRLALFQDLLLFEKEESHAWKIERDILLWASSKHHQHLGTEVTAAMLNENRYIKSNNTDEIIPAMNNLEVRGYANIVRRNESDDHSMIFGRSGLLMGKVITDFDKGGKSKIKYTLAYYSLWTLVPMFFLSVLFELISFFIAL
;
A
#
# COMPACT_ATOMS: atom_id res chain seq x y z
N MET A 1 3.71 5.00 19.91
CA MET A 1 4.05 3.58 19.77
C MET A 1 4.83 3.43 18.47
N GLU A 2 6.14 3.16 18.52
CA GLU A 2 6.90 2.91 17.29
C GLU A 2 6.28 1.71 16.57
N ILE A 3 5.99 1.86 15.28
CA ILE A 3 5.58 0.72 14.45
C ILE A 3 6.76 -0.25 14.48
N SER A 4 6.62 -1.34 15.23
CA SER A 4 7.68 -2.34 15.34
C SER A 4 8.14 -2.70 13.93
N SER A 5 9.43 -2.48 13.67
CA SER A 5 10.06 -2.70 12.37
C SER A 5 9.98 -4.16 11.91
N ASN A 6 9.58 -5.06 12.81
CA ASN A 6 9.31 -6.49 12.65
C ASN A 6 7.98 -6.81 11.93
N LEU A 7 7.65 -6.07 10.88
CA LEU A 7 6.67 -6.57 9.91
C LEU A 7 7.36 -7.54 8.98
N ASN A 8 6.72 -8.69 8.75
CA ASN A 8 7.35 -9.78 8.01
C ASN A 8 7.60 -9.33 6.55
N PHE A 9 8.64 -9.90 5.94
CA PHE A 9 9.04 -9.58 4.58
C PHE A 9 7.87 -9.74 3.57
N PHE A 10 7.01 -10.74 3.79
CA PHE A 10 5.88 -11.06 2.92
C PHE A 10 4.79 -9.99 2.90
N GLN A 11 4.49 -9.35 4.03
CA GLN A 11 3.52 -8.24 4.09
C GLN A 11 4.01 -7.05 3.27
N ARG A 12 5.31 -6.73 3.38
CA ARG A 12 5.92 -5.65 2.57
C ARG A 12 5.95 -6.02 1.10
N LEU A 13 6.18 -7.30 0.77
CA LEU A 13 6.13 -7.78 -0.60
C LEU A 13 4.71 -7.70 -1.18
N ALA A 14 3.68 -8.05 -0.42
CA ALA A 14 2.28 -7.91 -0.84
C ALA A 14 1.93 -6.43 -1.11
N LEU A 15 2.25 -5.53 -0.18
CA LEU A 15 2.04 -4.09 -0.39
C LEU A 15 2.85 -3.54 -1.57
N PHE A 16 4.03 -4.09 -1.84
CA PHE A 16 4.80 -3.72 -3.02
C PHE A 16 4.10 -4.14 -4.32
N GLN A 17 3.39 -5.28 -4.33
CA GLN A 17 2.57 -5.69 -5.47
C GLN A 17 1.42 -4.72 -5.70
N ASP A 18 0.71 -4.36 -4.63
CA ASP A 18 -0.37 -3.38 -4.68
C ASP A 18 0.14 -2.03 -5.23
N LEU A 19 1.31 -1.58 -4.75
CA LEU A 19 1.97 -0.38 -5.26
C LEU A 19 2.21 -0.45 -6.77
N LEU A 20 2.76 -1.57 -7.28
CA LEU A 20 3.00 -1.74 -8.71
C LEU A 20 1.72 -1.77 -9.55
N LEU A 21 0.60 -2.22 -8.98
CA LEU A 21 -0.70 -2.18 -9.65
C LEU A 21 -1.21 -0.73 -9.77
N PHE A 22 -1.12 0.06 -8.71
CA PHE A 22 -1.64 1.43 -8.71
C PHE A 22 -0.74 2.42 -9.46
N GLU A 23 0.57 2.22 -9.44
CA GLU A 23 1.49 3.02 -10.27
C GLU A 23 1.22 2.86 -11.78
N LYS A 24 0.58 1.76 -12.21
CA LYS A 24 0.14 1.60 -13.61
C LYS A 24 -1.17 2.32 -13.94
N GLU A 25 -1.99 2.63 -12.93
CA GLU A 25 -3.30 3.26 -13.12
C GLU A 25 -3.16 4.75 -13.48
N GLU A 26 -2.01 5.37 -13.20
CA GLU A 26 -1.66 6.78 -13.46
C GLU A 26 -2.75 7.82 -13.10
N SER A 27 -3.68 7.47 -12.21
CA SER A 27 -4.84 8.29 -11.91
C SER A 27 -4.49 9.47 -11.00
N HIS A 28 -5.19 10.60 -11.19
CA HIS A 28 -5.05 11.76 -10.30
C HIS A 28 -5.41 11.42 -8.85
N ALA A 29 -6.44 10.59 -8.66
CA ALA A 29 -6.85 10.09 -7.35
C ALA A 29 -5.71 9.34 -6.64
N TRP A 30 -5.02 8.44 -7.35
CA TRP A 30 -3.89 7.70 -6.77
C TRP A 30 -2.76 8.63 -6.32
N LYS A 31 -2.48 9.71 -7.06
CA LYS A 31 -1.42 10.67 -6.67
C LYS A 31 -1.72 11.30 -5.31
N ILE A 32 -2.97 11.67 -5.06
CA ILE A 32 -3.41 12.24 -3.78
C ILE A 32 -3.34 11.18 -2.67
N GLU A 33 -3.86 9.98 -2.92
CA GLU A 33 -3.77 8.85 -1.98
C GLU A 33 -2.32 8.56 -1.57
N ARG A 34 -1.42 8.54 -2.55
CA ARG A 34 0.02 8.32 -2.38
C ARG A 34 0.69 9.42 -1.55
N ASP A 35 0.38 10.68 -1.81
CA ASP A 35 0.89 11.82 -1.04
C ASP A 35 0.41 11.74 0.42
N ILE A 36 -0.85 11.38 0.64
CA ILE A 36 -1.42 11.15 1.98
C ILE A 36 -0.68 10.01 2.71
N LEU A 37 -0.44 8.87 2.05
CA LEU A 37 0.28 7.73 2.63
C LEU A 37 1.76 8.05 2.94
N LEU A 38 2.42 8.79 2.05
CA LEU A 38 3.78 9.28 2.27
C LEU A 38 3.84 10.21 3.48
N TRP A 39 2.91 11.15 3.57
CA TRP A 39 2.81 12.06 4.71
C TRP A 39 2.56 11.30 6.02
N ALA A 40 1.61 10.36 6.04
CA ALA A 40 1.27 9.56 7.22
C ALA A 40 2.43 8.67 7.72
N SER A 41 3.27 8.18 6.81
CA SER A 41 4.44 7.37 7.18
C SER A 41 5.69 8.18 7.55
N SER A 42 5.66 9.50 7.30
CA SER A 42 6.79 10.40 7.53
C SER A 42 7.13 10.51 9.02
N LYS A 43 8.39 10.87 9.31
CA LYS A 43 8.84 11.10 10.70
C LYS A 43 8.06 12.20 11.42
N HIS A 44 7.39 13.07 10.68
CA HIS A 44 6.65 14.20 11.23
C HIS A 44 5.25 13.81 11.74
N HIS A 45 4.68 12.67 11.32
CA HIS A 45 3.32 12.25 11.71
C HIS A 45 3.15 10.73 11.84
N GLN A 46 4.03 10.05 12.59
CA GLN A 46 3.85 8.62 12.92
C GLN A 46 2.81 8.43 14.03
N HIS A 47 1.54 8.69 13.73
CA HIS A 47 0.45 8.54 14.71
C HIS A 47 -0.54 7.47 14.27
N LEU A 48 -0.15 6.20 14.46
CA LEU A 48 -1.09 5.10 14.43
C LEU A 48 -2.21 5.38 15.45
N GLY A 49 -3.46 5.34 15.02
CA GLY A 49 -4.60 5.56 15.90
C GLY A 49 -5.02 7.02 16.12
N THR A 50 -4.34 7.99 15.51
CA THR A 50 -4.79 9.39 15.54
C THR A 50 -5.73 9.66 14.38
N GLU A 51 -6.83 10.31 14.70
CA GLU A 51 -7.83 10.77 13.76
C GLU A 51 -7.31 11.98 12.98
N VAL A 52 -7.45 11.92 11.66
CA VAL A 52 -7.02 12.95 10.72
C VAL A 52 -8.22 13.40 9.92
N THR A 53 -8.51 14.70 9.93
CA THR A 53 -9.65 15.28 9.19
C THR A 53 -9.25 15.67 7.76
N ALA A 54 -10.24 15.75 6.87
CA ALA A 54 -10.04 16.25 5.50
C ALA A 54 -9.45 17.68 5.50
N ALA A 55 -9.89 18.53 6.43
CA ALA A 55 -9.33 19.88 6.59
C ALA A 55 -7.84 19.86 6.92
N MET A 56 -7.40 19.00 7.85
CA MET A 56 -5.97 18.84 8.19
C MET A 56 -5.13 18.39 7.00
N LEU A 57 -5.68 17.54 6.12
CA LEU A 57 -5.01 17.08 4.91
C LEU A 57 -4.96 18.18 3.84
N ASN A 58 -6.01 18.98 3.71
CA ASN A 58 -6.08 20.08 2.74
C ASN A 58 -5.14 21.24 3.09
N GLU A 59 -4.95 21.52 4.39
CA GLU A 59 -3.99 22.53 4.86
C GLU A 59 -2.52 22.05 4.79
N ASN A 60 -2.32 20.78 4.41
CA ASN A 60 -1.02 20.16 4.44
C ASN A 60 -0.21 20.47 3.18
N ARG A 61 0.86 21.25 3.35
CA ARG A 61 1.82 21.59 2.28
C ARG A 61 2.48 20.40 1.56
N TYR A 62 2.42 19.18 2.11
CA TYR A 62 2.96 17.98 1.47
C TYR A 62 1.95 17.29 0.53
N ILE A 63 0.67 17.60 0.66
CA ILE A 63 -0.40 17.04 -0.18
C ILE A 63 -0.69 18.07 -1.27
N LYS A 64 -0.43 17.72 -2.53
CA LYS A 64 -0.53 18.67 -3.66
C LYS A 64 -1.96 18.93 -4.15
N SER A 65 -2.97 18.52 -3.41
CA SER A 65 -4.36 18.85 -3.73
C SER A 65 -4.73 20.18 -3.07
N ASN A 66 -5.22 21.12 -3.87
CA ASN A 66 -5.72 22.41 -3.39
C ASN A 66 -7.24 22.39 -3.16
N ASN A 67 -7.90 21.24 -3.30
CA ASN A 67 -9.35 21.13 -3.19
C ASN A 67 -9.78 19.99 -2.27
N THR A 68 -10.57 20.34 -1.25
CA THR A 68 -11.17 19.39 -0.31
C THR A 68 -12.07 18.37 -1.02
N ASP A 69 -12.67 18.74 -2.17
CA ASP A 69 -13.49 17.84 -2.99
C ASP A 69 -12.70 16.66 -3.58
N GLU A 70 -11.37 16.76 -3.66
CA GLU A 70 -10.51 15.66 -4.12
C GLU A 70 -9.95 14.83 -2.95
N ILE A 71 -9.82 15.44 -1.78
CA ILE A 71 -9.32 14.79 -0.55
C ILE A 71 -10.33 13.74 -0.06
N ILE A 72 -11.62 14.06 -0.03
CA ILE A 72 -12.66 13.16 0.48
C ILE A 72 -12.74 11.85 -0.35
N PRO A 73 -12.80 11.89 -1.69
CA PRO A 73 -12.71 10.68 -2.51
C PRO A 73 -11.43 9.88 -2.26
N ALA A 74 -10.27 10.54 -2.11
CA ALA A 74 -9.02 9.87 -1.81
C ALA A 74 -9.07 9.17 -0.44
N MET A 75 -9.64 9.80 0.59
CA MET A 75 -9.85 9.19 1.91
C MET A 75 -10.75 7.94 1.82
N ASN A 76 -11.84 8.02 1.04
CA ASN A 76 -12.73 6.87 0.81
C ASN A 76 -12.01 5.73 0.08
N ASN A 77 -11.18 6.04 -0.92
CA ASN A 77 -10.39 5.02 -1.61
C ASN A 77 -9.38 4.36 -0.66
N LEU A 78 -8.74 5.13 0.24
CA LEU A 78 -7.83 4.58 1.25
C LEU A 78 -8.56 3.63 2.23
N GLU A 79 -9.83 3.90 2.56
CA GLU A 79 -10.67 2.97 3.32
C GLU A 79 -10.98 1.69 2.53
N VAL A 80 -11.43 1.83 1.27
CA VAL A 80 -11.74 0.69 0.40
C VAL A 80 -10.52 -0.22 0.18
N ARG A 81 -9.32 0.37 0.07
CA ARG A 81 -8.05 -0.37 -0.06
C ARG A 81 -7.53 -0.93 1.28
N GLY A 82 -8.19 -0.65 2.40
CA GLY A 82 -7.82 -1.16 3.72
C GLY A 82 -6.58 -0.48 4.34
N TYR A 83 -6.25 0.74 3.91
CA TYR A 83 -5.13 1.51 4.45
C TYR A 83 -5.53 2.43 5.62
N ALA A 84 -6.79 2.84 5.66
CA ALA A 84 -7.38 3.64 6.73
C ALA A 84 -8.79 3.16 7.06
N ASN A 85 -9.37 3.68 8.14
CA ASN A 85 -10.80 3.51 8.46
C ASN A 85 -11.42 4.89 8.60
N ILE A 86 -12.59 5.13 8.00
CA ILE A 86 -13.33 6.38 8.16
C ILE A 86 -14.04 6.36 9.51
N VAL A 87 -13.91 7.45 10.26
CA VAL A 87 -14.62 7.63 11.53
C VAL A 87 -15.92 8.38 11.24
N ARG A 88 -17.05 7.66 11.26
CA ARG A 88 -18.37 8.25 11.01
C ARG A 88 -18.95 8.73 12.35
N ARG A 89 -19.01 10.05 12.55
CA ARG A 89 -19.74 10.65 13.68
C ARG A 89 -21.11 11.13 13.18
N ASN A 90 -22.17 10.76 13.90
CA ASN A 90 -23.57 10.95 13.47
C ASN A 90 -24.01 12.41 13.25
N GLU A 91 -23.19 13.41 13.60
CA GLU A 91 -23.62 14.82 13.67
C GLU A 91 -22.62 15.84 13.09
N SER A 92 -21.56 15.40 12.42
CA SER A 92 -20.59 16.32 11.80
C SER A 92 -20.24 15.88 10.39
N ASP A 93 -20.35 16.79 9.41
CA ASP A 93 -19.81 16.66 8.05
C ASP A 93 -18.27 16.51 8.00
N ASP A 94 -17.63 16.44 9.17
CA ASP A 94 -16.20 16.29 9.30
C ASP A 94 -15.78 14.87 8.92
N HIS A 95 -15.30 14.74 7.68
CA HIS A 95 -14.74 13.51 7.17
C HIS A 95 -13.38 13.30 7.83
N SER A 96 -13.31 12.33 8.72
CA SER A 96 -12.08 11.97 9.40
C SER A 96 -11.74 10.50 9.21
N MET A 97 -10.44 10.20 9.26
CA MET A 97 -9.94 8.84 9.12
C MET A 97 -8.83 8.53 10.11
N ILE A 98 -8.66 7.25 10.39
CA ILE A 98 -7.56 6.74 11.20
C ILE A 98 -6.73 5.79 10.33
N PHE A 99 -5.43 6.04 10.25
CA PHE A 99 -4.53 5.14 9.51
C PHE A 99 -4.34 3.82 10.23
N GLY A 100 -4.57 2.73 9.49
CA GLY A 100 -4.22 1.39 9.91
C GLY A 100 -2.72 1.13 9.80
N ARG A 101 -2.28 -0.02 10.33
CA ARG A 101 -0.89 -0.47 10.22
C ARG A 101 -0.49 -0.67 8.75
N SER A 102 -1.41 -1.14 7.92
CA SER A 102 -1.28 -1.31 6.47
C SER A 102 -1.00 0.01 5.76
N GLY A 103 -1.75 1.08 6.04
CA GLY A 103 -1.53 2.39 5.42
C GLY A 103 -0.17 2.99 5.77
N LEU A 104 0.22 2.95 7.04
CA LEU A 104 1.54 3.42 7.47
C LEU A 104 2.67 2.60 6.83
N LEU A 105 2.44 1.32 6.59
CA LEU A 105 3.40 0.46 5.91
C LEU A 105 3.49 0.73 4.42
N MET A 106 2.36 0.93 3.77
CA MET A 106 2.31 1.28 2.36
C MET A 106 3.12 2.56 2.13
N GLY A 107 2.96 3.59 2.97
CA GLY A 107 3.79 4.81 2.90
C GLY A 107 5.30 4.54 3.03
N LYS A 108 5.71 3.58 3.89
CA LYS A 108 7.12 3.14 3.96
C LYS A 108 7.56 2.41 2.70
N VAL A 109 6.71 1.55 2.13
CA VAL A 109 7.00 0.84 0.87
C VAL A 109 7.15 1.81 -0.29
N ILE A 110 6.28 2.82 -0.39
CA ILE A 110 6.39 3.92 -1.37
C ILE A 110 7.71 4.66 -1.17
N THR A 111 8.05 5.02 0.08
CA THR A 111 9.33 5.68 0.39
C THR A 111 10.55 4.84 -0.04
N ASP A 112 10.51 3.53 0.21
CA ASP A 112 11.56 2.60 -0.19
C ASP A 112 11.63 2.42 -1.72
N PHE A 113 10.50 2.50 -2.41
CA PHE A 113 10.41 2.45 -3.88
C PHE A 113 10.97 3.71 -4.54
N ASP A 114 10.63 4.89 -4.02
CA ASP A 114 11.02 6.19 -4.56
C ASP A 114 12.50 6.50 -4.39
N LYS A 115 13.07 6.15 -3.23
CA LYS A 115 14.50 6.36 -2.94
C LYS A 115 15.42 5.57 -3.86
N GLY A 116 14.89 4.54 -4.54
CA GLY A 116 15.67 3.64 -5.37
C GLY A 116 16.73 2.85 -4.58
N GLY A 117 17.40 1.92 -5.24
CA GLY A 117 18.51 1.16 -4.66
C GLY A 117 18.17 -0.26 -4.19
N LYS A 118 18.88 -0.74 -3.16
CA LYS A 118 18.90 -2.16 -2.76
C LYS A 118 17.52 -2.69 -2.35
N SER A 119 16.69 -1.89 -1.69
CA SER A 119 15.35 -2.29 -1.24
C SER A 119 14.40 -2.51 -2.42
N LYS A 120 14.36 -1.59 -3.39
CA LYS A 120 13.58 -1.74 -4.61
C LYS A 120 13.99 -3.00 -5.38
N ILE A 121 15.30 -3.20 -5.58
CA ILE A 121 15.83 -4.40 -6.24
C ILE A 121 15.44 -5.68 -5.48
N LYS A 122 15.52 -5.68 -4.14
CA LYS A 122 15.15 -6.83 -3.31
C LYS A 122 13.68 -7.22 -3.51
N TYR A 123 12.76 -6.26 -3.46
CA TYR A 123 11.33 -6.54 -3.64
C TYR A 123 11.00 -6.91 -5.08
N THR A 124 11.59 -6.23 -6.06
CA THR A 124 11.42 -6.56 -7.48
C THR A 124 11.91 -7.97 -7.79
N LEU A 125 13.09 -8.36 -7.28
CA LEU A 125 13.65 -9.71 -7.50
C LEU A 125 12.82 -10.79 -6.79
N ALA A 126 12.38 -10.52 -5.56
CA ALA A 126 11.49 -11.42 -4.83
C ALA A 126 10.14 -11.60 -5.52
N TYR A 127 9.59 -10.52 -6.08
CA TYR A 127 8.36 -10.56 -6.87
C TYR A 127 8.53 -11.45 -8.10
N TYR A 128 9.54 -11.18 -8.95
CA TYR A 128 9.75 -11.96 -10.17
C TYR A 128 10.12 -13.41 -9.89
N SER A 129 10.92 -13.69 -8.85
CA SER A 129 11.24 -15.07 -8.47
C SER A 129 10.01 -15.85 -7.98
N LEU A 130 9.08 -15.22 -7.25
CA LEU A 130 7.83 -15.87 -6.87
C LEU A 130 7.01 -16.25 -8.12
N TRP A 131 6.91 -15.32 -9.08
CA TRP A 131 6.17 -15.54 -10.33
C TRP A 131 6.81 -16.55 -11.27
N THR A 132 8.11 -16.81 -11.18
CA THR A 132 8.77 -17.86 -11.99
C THR A 132 8.79 -19.21 -11.29
N LEU A 133 9.01 -19.25 -9.98
CA LEU A 133 9.10 -20.51 -9.22
C LEU A 133 7.75 -21.22 -9.11
N VAL A 134 6.65 -20.48 -8.94
CA VAL A 134 5.32 -21.09 -8.79
C VAL A 134 4.91 -21.87 -10.07
N PRO A 135 4.95 -21.30 -11.28
CA PRO A 135 4.67 -22.05 -12.50
C PRO A 135 5.63 -23.20 -12.75
N MET A 136 6.93 -23.03 -12.44
CA MET A 136 7.91 -24.13 -12.59
C MET A 136 7.55 -25.33 -11.70
N PHE A 137 7.14 -25.08 -10.45
CA PHE A 137 6.68 -26.14 -9.55
C PHE A 137 5.44 -26.86 -10.09
N PHE A 138 4.46 -26.13 -10.62
CA PHE A 138 3.28 -26.75 -11.23
C PHE A 138 3.65 -27.57 -12.47
N LEU A 139 4.55 -27.09 -13.32
CA LEU A 139 5.04 -27.81 -14.48
C LEU A 139 5.78 -29.10 -14.09
N SER A 140 6.58 -29.08 -13.03
CA SER A 140 7.28 -30.28 -12.56
C SER A 140 6.31 -31.34 -12.02
N VAL A 141 5.30 -30.92 -11.26
CA VAL A 141 4.24 -31.84 -10.78
C VAL A 141 3.44 -32.42 -11.94
N LEU A 142 3.08 -31.60 -12.93
CA LEU A 142 2.36 -32.06 -14.12
C LEU A 142 3.17 -33.07 -14.93
N PHE A 143 4.47 -32.82 -15.09
CA PHE A 143 5.38 -33.73 -15.78
C PHE A 143 5.43 -35.12 -15.11
N GLU A 144 5.61 -35.16 -13.79
CA GLU A 144 5.61 -36.42 -13.01
C GLU A 144 4.29 -37.19 -13.16
N LEU A 145 3.14 -36.50 -13.11
CA LEU A 145 1.84 -37.13 -13.32
C LEU A 145 1.72 -37.75 -14.72
N ILE A 146 2.13 -37.03 -15.77
CA ILE A 146 2.10 -37.54 -17.14
C ILE A 146 3.01 -38.76 -17.29
N SER A 147 4.23 -38.70 -16.75
CA SER A 147 5.17 -39.82 -16.77
C SER A 147 4.61 -41.05 -16.07
N PHE A 148 3.92 -40.88 -14.94
CA PHE A 148 3.25 -41.97 -14.23
C PHE A 148 2.17 -42.66 -15.07
N PHE A 149 1.33 -41.90 -15.78
CA PHE A 149 0.27 -42.46 -16.62
C PHE A 149 0.79 -43.16 -17.87
N ILE A 150 1.91 -42.71 -18.45
CA ILE A 150 2.53 -43.38 -19.62
C ILE A 150 3.15 -44.73 -19.23
N ALA A 151 3.59 -44.87 -17.98
CA ALA A 151 4.22 -46.08 -17.47
C ALA A 151 3.24 -47.19 -17.05
N LEU A 152 1.94 -46.89 -17.00
CA LEU A 152 0.86 -47.82 -16.61
C LEU A 152 0.24 -48.49 -17.85
#